data_AF-A0AA39SLY3-F1
#
_entry.id   AF-A0AA39SLY3-F1
#
_cell.length_a   1.000
_cell.length_b   1.000
_cell.length_c   1.000
_cell.angle_alpha   90.00
_cell.angle_beta   90.00
_cell.angle_gamma   90.00
#
_symmetry.space_group_name_H-M   'P 1'
#
loop_
_entity.id
_entity.type
_entity.pdbx_description
1 polymer ?
#
loop_
_entity_poly.entity_id
_entity_poly.type
_entity_poly.pdbx_seq_one_letter_code
_entity_poly.pdbx_strand_id
1 'polypeptide(L)'
;MIRQNKALVKELSTLLPAGAKDIYFTSQYSQSSWGQFKSCIWTQWWTYWISPDYNLFRYFFTLVAALMVGTIFWKVGTKRDNAADLSIIIGAMYAAVLFAGINNCSTVQPIVAVGRTMFYRERAAGMYSAFPYALAQVIVEIPYVFVQTTYYSLIVYAMVSFEWTAAKFWWFFFVSFFSFLYSTYYGMMTVALTPNHQVAAIFAAAFYALFNLFSGFFIPRPKIPKWWVWYYWICPVAWTVYGVIVSQYGDVEQGIIVPGFTNRIPVNQYIKDHFGYDLNFMGPVAGVLVGFTVFIAFMFAYCIKTLNFQMR
;
A
#
# COMPACT_ATOMS: atom_id res chain seq x y z
N MET A 1 -53.19 -7.82 0.50
CA MET A 1 -52.28 -6.67 0.68
C MET A 1 -51.20 -6.55 -0.40
N ILE A 2 -50.19 -7.42 -0.50
CA ILE A 2 -49.06 -7.23 -1.47
C ILE A 2 -49.53 -7.14 -2.94
N ARG A 3 -50.52 -7.95 -3.33
CA ARG A 3 -51.06 -7.97 -4.70
C ARG A 3 -51.86 -6.70 -5.04
N GLN A 4 -52.59 -6.15 -4.07
CA GLN A 4 -53.32 -4.90 -4.20
C GLN A 4 -52.37 -3.70 -4.28
N ASN A 5 -51.33 -3.66 -3.45
CA ASN A 5 -50.31 -2.60 -3.54
C ASN A 5 -49.58 -2.62 -4.90
N LYS A 6 -49.26 -3.81 -5.44
CA LYS A 6 -48.67 -3.93 -6.78
C LYS A 6 -49.63 -3.47 -7.88
N ALA A 7 -50.92 -3.76 -7.76
CA ALA A 7 -51.94 -3.30 -8.71
C ALA A 7 -52.10 -1.78 -8.66
N LEU A 8 -52.18 -1.20 -7.46
CA LEU A 8 -52.32 0.23 -7.23
C LEU A 8 -51.10 1.02 -7.73
N VAL A 9 -49.88 0.52 -7.49
CA VAL A 9 -48.65 1.12 -8.02
C VAL A 9 -48.63 1.08 -9.55
N LYS A 10 -49.08 -0.03 -10.15
CA LYS A 10 -49.15 -0.15 -11.60
C LYS A 10 -50.17 0.83 -12.19
N GLU A 11 -51.34 0.94 -11.59
CA GLU A 11 -52.39 1.87 -11.99
C GLU A 11 -51.94 3.34 -11.89
N LEU A 12 -51.34 3.74 -10.77
CA LEU A 12 -50.79 5.08 -10.56
C LEU A 12 -49.61 5.40 -11.47
N SER A 13 -48.80 4.41 -11.85
CA SER A 13 -47.69 4.60 -12.80
C SER A 13 -48.15 4.83 -14.24
N THR A 14 -49.36 4.38 -14.60
CA THR A 14 -49.95 4.53 -15.94
C THR A 14 -50.87 5.74 -16.08
N LEU A 15 -51.39 6.26 -14.96
CA LEU A 15 -52.25 7.44 -14.91
C LEU A 15 -51.41 8.72 -14.82
N LEU A 16 -50.61 8.99 -15.85
CA LEU A 16 -50.07 10.34 -16.05
C LEU A 16 -51.25 11.26 -16.46
N PRO A 17 -51.53 12.36 -15.73
CA PRO A 17 -52.60 13.28 -16.09
C PRO A 17 -52.41 13.77 -17.53
N ALA A 18 -53.51 13.92 -18.29
CA ALA A 18 -53.47 14.30 -19.69
C ALA A 18 -52.70 15.62 -19.87
N GLY A 19 -51.49 15.55 -20.44
CA GLY A 19 -50.59 16.69 -20.62
C GLY A 19 -49.32 16.68 -19.76
N ALA A 20 -49.14 15.71 -18.85
CA ALA A 20 -47.89 15.54 -18.12
C ALA A 20 -46.75 15.10 -19.04
N LYS A 21 -45.72 15.93 -19.16
CA LYS A 21 -44.45 15.57 -19.79
C LYS A 21 -43.57 14.86 -18.76
N ASP A 22 -42.95 13.76 -19.16
CA ASP A 22 -41.92 13.12 -18.34
C ASP A 22 -40.82 14.12 -17.98
N ILE A 23 -40.36 14.06 -16.74
CA ILE A 23 -39.27 14.92 -16.26
C ILE A 23 -37.98 14.36 -16.86
N TYR A 24 -37.45 15.06 -17.86
CA TYR A 24 -36.15 14.74 -18.46
C TYR A 24 -35.06 15.48 -17.69
N PHE A 25 -34.15 14.73 -17.08
CA PHE A 25 -32.91 15.27 -16.54
C PHE A 25 -31.84 15.25 -17.62
N THR A 26 -31.13 16.36 -17.79
CA THR A 26 -30.05 16.50 -18.79
C THR A 26 -28.80 15.69 -18.43
N SER A 27 -28.62 15.33 -17.16
CA SER A 27 -27.49 14.54 -16.67
C SER A 27 -27.93 13.56 -15.59
N GLN A 28 -27.23 12.43 -15.50
CA GLN A 28 -27.45 11.43 -14.44
C GLN A 28 -27.12 11.98 -13.04
N TYR A 29 -26.22 12.95 -12.94
CA TYR A 29 -25.77 13.57 -11.69
C TYR A 29 -25.98 15.09 -11.73
N SER A 30 -26.32 15.68 -10.59
CA SER A 30 -26.59 17.13 -10.46
C SER A 30 -25.34 18.02 -10.52
N GLN A 31 -24.15 17.45 -10.31
CA GLN A 31 -22.87 18.16 -10.29
C GLN A 31 -21.86 17.48 -11.22
N SER A 32 -20.90 18.27 -11.73
CA SER A 32 -19.78 17.75 -12.53
C SER A 32 -18.93 16.77 -11.72
N SER A 33 -18.14 15.92 -12.40
CA SER A 33 -17.26 14.96 -11.73
C SER A 33 -16.28 15.60 -10.76
N TRP A 34 -15.85 16.84 -11.03
CA TRP A 34 -15.01 17.62 -10.11
C TRP A 34 -15.76 18.07 -8.86
N GLY A 35 -17.01 18.54 -9.02
CA GLY A 35 -17.88 18.88 -7.88
C GLY A 35 -18.14 17.66 -6.99
N GLN A 36 -18.43 16.50 -7.60
CA GLN A 36 -18.57 15.23 -6.88
C GLN A 36 -17.29 14.87 -6.12
N PHE A 37 -16.12 14.99 -6.76
CA PHE A 37 -14.84 14.69 -6.14
C PHE A 37 -14.58 15.58 -4.91
N LYS A 38 -14.82 16.90 -5.03
CA LYS A 38 -14.65 17.85 -3.92
C LYS A 38 -15.58 17.53 -2.74
N SER A 39 -16.82 17.11 -3.01
CA SER A 39 -17.74 16.68 -1.98
C SER A 39 -17.31 15.36 -1.33
N CYS A 40 -16.90 14.37 -2.12
CA CYS A 40 -16.43 13.08 -1.61
C CYS A 40 -15.19 13.24 -0.72
N ILE A 41 -14.20 14.03 -1.15
CA ILE A 41 -12.98 14.25 -0.37
C ILE A 41 -13.28 15.00 0.93
N TRP A 42 -14.18 15.99 0.89
CA TRP A 42 -14.60 16.71 2.09
C TRP A 42 -15.28 15.77 3.09
N THR A 43 -16.23 14.96 2.63
CA THR A 43 -16.94 13.99 3.47
C THR A 43 -15.97 12.98 4.07
N GLN A 44 -15.11 12.35 3.25
CA GLN A 44 -14.17 11.34 3.72
C GLN A 44 -13.13 11.91 4.70
N TRP A 45 -12.62 13.11 4.43
CA TRP A 45 -11.75 13.83 5.36
C TRP A 45 -12.45 14.00 6.70
N TRP A 46 -13.67 14.53 6.69
CA TRP A 46 -14.43 14.74 7.92
C TRP A 46 -14.73 13.43 8.66
N THR A 47 -15.06 12.35 7.95
CA THR A 47 -15.24 11.02 8.54
C THR A 47 -13.97 10.53 9.23
N TYR A 48 -12.80 10.68 8.60
CA TYR A 48 -11.53 10.25 9.17
C TYR A 48 -11.10 11.08 10.40
N TRP A 49 -11.54 12.35 10.46
CA TRP A 49 -11.31 13.23 11.60
C TRP A 49 -12.29 12.99 12.76
N ILE A 50 -13.57 12.78 12.47
CA ILE A 50 -14.61 12.57 13.50
C ILE A 50 -14.57 11.17 14.09
N SER A 51 -14.25 10.16 13.29
CA SER A 51 -14.18 8.77 13.73
C SER A 51 -12.72 8.33 13.78
N PRO A 52 -11.98 8.71 14.86
CA PRO A 52 -10.55 8.50 14.93
C PRO A 52 -10.17 7.04 15.11
N ASP A 53 -11.10 6.13 15.42
CA ASP A 53 -10.81 4.73 15.73
C ASP A 53 -9.84 4.11 14.72
N TYR A 54 -10.11 4.25 13.43
CA TYR A 54 -9.22 3.73 12.38
C TYR A 54 -7.80 4.32 12.47
N ASN A 55 -7.69 5.65 12.46
CA ASN A 55 -6.40 6.33 12.44
C ASN A 55 -5.63 6.16 13.75
N LEU A 56 -6.32 6.14 14.89
CA LEU A 56 -5.76 5.90 16.21
C LEU A 56 -5.20 4.47 16.31
N PHE A 57 -5.99 3.46 15.93
CA PHE A 57 -5.52 2.07 15.90
C PHE A 57 -4.31 1.93 14.97
N ARG A 58 -4.40 2.47 13.76
CA ARG A 58 -3.31 2.48 12.80
C ARG A 58 -2.03 3.08 13.37
N TYR A 59 -2.11 4.25 14.02
CA TYR A 59 -0.94 4.89 14.60
C TYR A 59 -0.37 4.09 15.78
N PHE A 60 -1.23 3.60 16.67
CA PHE A 60 -0.84 2.78 17.81
C PHE A 60 -0.13 1.49 17.38
N PHE A 61 -0.74 0.71 16.48
CA PHE A 61 -0.14 -0.53 15.98
C PHE A 61 1.19 -0.28 15.28
N THR A 62 1.29 0.79 14.51
CA THR A 62 2.54 1.12 13.83
C THR A 62 3.63 1.60 14.79
N LEU A 63 3.25 2.29 15.88
CA LEU A 63 4.18 2.67 16.93
C LEU A 63 4.75 1.43 17.63
N VAL A 64 3.88 0.50 18.03
CA VAL A 64 4.29 -0.77 18.63
C VAL A 64 5.15 -1.58 17.66
N ALA A 65 4.78 -1.63 16.39
CA ALA A 65 5.56 -2.30 15.34
C ALA A 65 6.95 -1.65 15.15
N ALA A 66 7.03 -0.31 15.14
CA ALA A 66 8.29 0.43 15.03
C ALA A 66 9.22 0.12 16.21
N LEU A 67 8.68 0.13 17.43
CA LEU A 67 9.44 -0.20 18.63
C LEU A 67 9.89 -1.65 18.62
N MET A 68 9.02 -2.59 18.24
CA MET A 68 9.36 -4.01 18.15
C MET A 68 10.46 -4.27 17.11
N VAL A 69 10.35 -3.69 15.92
CA VAL A 69 11.40 -3.77 14.90
C VAL A 69 12.69 -3.13 15.41
N GLY A 70 12.62 -1.96 16.04
CA GLY A 70 13.77 -1.25 16.58
C GLY A 70 14.47 -1.99 17.73
N THR A 71 13.73 -2.69 18.61
CA THR A 71 14.31 -3.49 19.69
C THR A 71 14.90 -4.79 19.20
N ILE A 72 14.23 -5.51 18.29
CA ILE A 72 14.74 -6.74 17.69
C ILE A 72 16.06 -6.47 16.95
N PHE A 73 16.14 -5.33 16.25
CA PHE A 73 17.30 -4.96 15.44
C PHE A 73 18.15 -3.86 16.08
N TRP A 74 18.19 -3.83 17.41
CA TRP A 74 18.91 -2.81 18.18
C TRP A 74 20.39 -2.74 17.82
N LYS A 75 20.84 -1.58 17.35
CA LYS A 75 22.24 -1.30 16.95
C LYS A 75 22.81 -2.32 15.95
N VAL A 76 21.95 -2.96 15.15
CA VAL A 76 22.39 -3.92 14.13
C VAL A 76 23.14 -3.20 13.00
N GLY A 77 22.81 -1.93 12.72
CA GLY A 77 23.44 -1.12 11.69
C GLY A 77 24.94 -0.84 11.89
N THR A 78 25.48 -1.02 13.11
CA THR A 78 26.91 -0.79 13.43
C THR A 78 27.77 -2.03 13.26
N LYS A 79 27.17 -3.23 13.18
CA LYS A 79 27.91 -4.50 13.05
C LYS A 79 28.07 -4.85 11.57
N ARG A 80 29.18 -4.39 10.98
CA ARG A 80 29.46 -4.52 9.53
C ARG A 80 30.78 -5.23 9.26
N ASP A 81 31.22 -6.12 10.15
CA ASP A 81 32.55 -6.74 10.04
C ASP A 81 32.54 -8.02 9.20
N ASN A 82 31.42 -8.76 9.22
CA ASN A 82 31.26 -10.02 8.51
C ASN A 82 30.08 -10.00 7.51
N ALA A 83 30.18 -10.83 6.46
CA ALA A 83 29.09 -11.08 5.52
C ALA A 83 27.82 -11.64 6.19
N ALA A 84 27.98 -12.41 7.27
CA ALA A 84 26.87 -12.91 8.07
C ALA A 84 26.10 -11.76 8.73
N ASP A 85 26.80 -10.79 9.31
CA ASP A 85 26.18 -9.62 9.95
C ASP A 85 25.44 -8.77 8.92
N LEU A 86 26.03 -8.57 7.74
CA LEU A 86 25.37 -7.87 6.64
C LEU A 86 24.11 -8.60 6.16
N SER A 87 24.13 -9.93 6.10
CA SER A 87 22.97 -10.74 5.72
C SER A 87 21.87 -10.67 6.80
N ILE A 88 22.24 -10.61 8.07
CA ILE A 88 21.31 -10.38 9.20
C ILE A 88 20.68 -8.99 9.09
N ILE A 89 21.46 -7.95 8.79
CA ILE A 89 20.94 -6.59 8.58
C ILE A 89 19.95 -6.57 7.41
N ILE A 90 20.32 -7.16 6.28
CA ILE A 90 19.46 -7.19 5.09
C ILE A 90 18.16 -7.95 5.39
N GLY A 91 18.24 -9.08 6.09
CA GLY A 91 17.08 -9.85 6.55
C GLY A 91 16.21 -9.08 7.53
N ALA A 92 16.84 -8.29 8.41
CA ALA A 92 16.15 -7.42 9.33
C ALA A 92 15.31 -6.35 8.63
N MET A 93 15.91 -5.65 7.66
CA MET A 93 15.23 -4.64 6.85
C MET A 93 14.07 -5.23 6.07
N TYR A 94 14.28 -6.41 5.48
CA TYR A 94 13.24 -7.15 4.78
C TYR A 94 12.06 -7.53 5.70
N ALA A 95 12.36 -8.12 6.87
CA ALA A 95 11.34 -8.51 7.83
C ALA A 95 10.54 -7.30 8.33
N ALA A 96 11.21 -6.17 8.58
CA ALA A 96 10.59 -4.92 8.98
C ALA A 96 9.59 -4.40 7.93
N VAL A 97 10.00 -4.36 6.65
CA VAL A 97 9.17 -3.91 5.53
C VAL A 97 7.95 -4.81 5.37
N LEU A 98 8.13 -6.13 5.37
CA LEU A 98 7.01 -7.06 5.24
C LEU A 98 6.03 -6.97 6.40
N PHE A 99 6.54 -6.99 7.63
CA PHE A 99 5.69 -6.92 8.82
C PHE A 99 4.88 -5.63 8.81
N ALA A 100 5.51 -4.48 8.57
CA ALA A 100 4.81 -3.20 8.52
C ALA A 100 3.82 -3.12 7.34
N GLY A 101 4.16 -3.67 6.17
CA GLY A 101 3.28 -3.72 5.00
C GLY A 101 2.02 -4.54 5.25
N ILE A 102 2.16 -5.74 5.83
CA ILE A 102 1.02 -6.63 6.16
C ILE A 102 0.09 -5.94 7.16
N ASN A 103 0.62 -5.29 8.20
CA ASN A 103 -0.20 -4.56 9.18
C ASN A 103 -0.98 -3.40 8.54
N ASN A 104 -0.35 -2.62 7.66
CA ASN A 104 -1.02 -1.53 6.94
C ASN A 104 -2.17 -2.02 6.06
N CYS A 105 -1.98 -3.13 5.36
CA CYS A 105 -3.03 -3.72 4.55
C CYS A 105 -4.19 -4.27 5.40
N SER A 106 -3.90 -5.02 6.46
CA SER A 106 -4.94 -5.64 7.29
C SER A 106 -5.81 -4.62 8.02
N THR A 107 -5.24 -3.49 8.42
CA THR A 107 -5.97 -2.43 9.13
C THR A 107 -6.93 -1.65 8.24
N VAL A 108 -6.61 -1.46 6.95
CA VAL A 108 -7.48 -0.70 6.02
C VAL A 108 -8.65 -1.54 5.47
N GLN A 109 -8.50 -2.86 5.36
CA GLN A 109 -9.52 -3.75 4.81
C GLN A 109 -10.94 -3.60 5.42
N PRO A 110 -11.12 -3.65 6.76
CA PRO A 110 -12.46 -3.55 7.35
C PRO A 110 -13.09 -2.17 7.11
N ILE A 111 -12.29 -1.11 7.13
CA ILE A 111 -12.78 0.26 6.92
C ILE A 111 -13.28 0.46 5.50
N VAL A 112 -12.54 -0.02 4.51
CA VAL A 112 -12.94 0.03 3.09
C VAL A 112 -14.19 -0.82 2.85
N ALA A 113 -14.31 -1.97 3.51
CA ALA A 113 -15.48 -2.83 3.38
C ALA A 113 -16.75 -2.15 3.88
N VAL A 114 -16.68 -1.45 5.01
CA VAL A 114 -17.77 -0.63 5.56
C VAL A 114 -18.05 0.59 4.66
N GLY A 115 -17.02 1.28 4.18
CA GLY A 115 -17.17 2.40 3.24
C GLY A 115 -17.86 2.00 1.93
N ARG A 116 -17.55 0.80 1.41
CA ARG A 116 -18.14 0.26 0.19
C ARG A 116 -19.64 0.02 0.32
N THR A 117 -20.14 -0.43 1.48
CA THR A 117 -21.59 -0.64 1.66
C THR A 117 -22.35 0.68 1.64
N MET A 118 -21.79 1.74 2.23
CA MET A 118 -22.34 3.09 2.14
C MET A 118 -22.31 3.60 0.70
N PHE A 119 -21.17 3.44 0.01
CA PHE A 119 -21.01 3.80 -1.40
C PHE A 119 -22.07 3.16 -2.30
N TYR A 120 -22.36 1.87 -2.14
CA TYR A 120 -23.38 1.20 -2.93
C TYR A 120 -24.77 1.80 -2.73
N ARG A 121 -25.12 2.21 -1.50
CA ARG A 121 -26.40 2.88 -1.21
C ARG A 121 -26.47 4.27 -1.84
N GLU A 122 -25.41 5.06 -1.73
CA GLU A 122 -25.35 6.42 -2.28
C GLU A 122 -25.31 6.41 -3.82
N ARG A 123 -24.62 5.44 -4.41
CA ARG A 123 -24.61 5.21 -5.86
C ARG A 123 -25.98 4.77 -6.37
N ALA A 124 -26.69 3.90 -5.64
CA ALA A 124 -28.06 3.49 -6.00
C ALA A 124 -29.05 4.66 -5.93
N ALA A 125 -28.81 5.63 -5.05
CA ALA A 125 -29.57 6.88 -4.97
C ALA A 125 -29.16 7.93 -6.02
N GLY A 126 -28.17 7.63 -6.89
CA GLY A 126 -27.72 8.56 -7.94
C GLY A 126 -26.93 9.76 -7.42
N MET A 127 -26.35 9.70 -6.22
CA MET A 127 -25.69 10.86 -5.60
C MET A 127 -24.36 11.23 -6.28
N TYR A 128 -23.52 10.25 -6.61
CA TYR A 128 -22.23 10.47 -7.27
C TYR A 128 -21.70 9.20 -7.98
N SER A 129 -20.67 9.36 -8.79
CA SER A 129 -20.04 8.28 -9.57
C SER A 129 -18.86 7.60 -8.84
N ALA A 130 -18.51 6.38 -9.26
CA ALA A 130 -17.49 5.57 -8.59
C ALA A 130 -16.07 6.18 -8.59
N PHE A 131 -15.72 6.88 -9.67
CA PHE A 131 -14.36 7.37 -9.88
C PHE A 131 -13.98 8.55 -8.96
N PRO A 132 -14.82 9.60 -8.82
CA PRO A 132 -14.63 10.64 -7.80
C PRO A 132 -14.49 10.09 -6.37
N TYR A 133 -15.29 9.08 -6.01
CA TYR A 133 -15.21 8.43 -4.70
C TYR A 133 -13.87 7.71 -4.48
N ALA A 134 -13.45 6.90 -5.46
CA ALA A 134 -12.20 6.16 -5.37
C ALA A 134 -10.99 7.10 -5.29
N LEU A 135 -10.97 8.15 -6.10
CA LEU A 135 -9.91 9.15 -6.10
C LEU A 135 -9.85 9.90 -4.76
N ALA A 136 -11.01 10.28 -4.23
CA ALA A 136 -11.10 10.93 -2.92
C ALA A 136 -10.49 10.02 -1.84
N GLN A 137 -10.81 8.72 -1.86
CA GLN A 137 -10.36 7.77 -0.85
C GLN A 137 -8.84 7.56 -0.90
N VAL A 138 -8.29 7.46 -2.12
CA VAL A 138 -6.84 7.36 -2.35
C VAL A 138 -6.11 8.60 -1.81
N ILE A 139 -6.65 9.80 -2.02
CA ILE A 139 -6.00 11.06 -1.63
C ILE A 139 -6.10 11.32 -0.13
N VAL A 140 -7.24 10.99 0.50
CA VAL A 140 -7.42 11.16 1.95
C VAL A 140 -6.39 10.38 2.74
N GLU A 141 -5.92 9.23 2.24
CA GLU A 141 -4.94 8.39 2.94
C GLU A 141 -3.52 8.97 2.97
N ILE A 142 -3.15 9.80 1.98
CA ILE A 142 -1.77 10.30 1.81
C ILE A 142 -1.27 11.04 3.08
N PRO A 143 -2.00 12.00 3.66
CA PRO A 143 -1.51 12.72 4.85
C PRO A 143 -1.38 11.84 6.09
N TYR A 144 -2.29 10.88 6.29
CA TYR A 144 -2.21 9.95 7.42
C TYR A 144 -1.03 8.98 7.25
N VAL A 145 -0.78 8.48 6.03
CA VAL A 145 0.43 7.67 5.73
C VAL A 145 1.70 8.48 5.95
N PHE A 146 1.68 9.76 5.60
CA PHE A 146 2.84 10.63 5.79
C PHE A 146 3.20 10.78 7.26
N VAL A 147 2.22 11.10 8.12
CA VAL A 147 2.43 11.20 9.58
C VAL A 147 2.88 9.87 10.15
N GLN A 148 2.24 8.77 9.76
CA GLN A 148 2.61 7.41 10.17
C GLN A 148 4.06 7.07 9.85
N THR A 149 4.48 7.36 8.61
CA THR A 149 5.83 7.07 8.14
C THR A 149 6.87 7.96 8.84
N THR A 150 6.51 9.19 9.18
CA THR A 150 7.42 10.15 9.81
C THR A 150 7.94 9.62 11.14
N TYR A 151 7.08 9.24 12.08
CA TYR A 151 7.58 8.70 13.35
C TYR A 151 8.13 7.28 13.20
N TYR A 152 7.56 6.44 12.33
CA TYR A 152 8.07 5.09 12.09
C TYR A 152 9.53 5.13 11.62
N SER A 153 9.81 5.96 10.62
CA SER A 153 11.16 6.11 10.07
C SER A 153 12.12 6.68 11.10
N LEU A 154 11.73 7.71 11.87
CA LEU A 154 12.58 8.27 12.93
C LEU A 154 12.94 7.23 14.00
N ILE A 155 11.97 6.45 14.47
CA ILE A 155 12.18 5.43 15.51
C ILE A 155 13.09 4.31 14.97
N VAL A 156 12.74 3.73 13.84
CA VAL A 156 13.50 2.60 13.27
C VAL A 156 14.91 3.03 12.88
N TYR A 157 15.06 4.21 12.25
CA TYR A 157 16.37 4.70 11.85
C TYR A 157 17.29 4.96 13.05
N ALA A 158 16.74 5.53 14.13
CA ALA A 158 17.49 5.75 15.37
C ALA A 158 17.86 4.44 16.09
N MET A 159 16.90 3.53 16.27
CA MET A 159 17.12 2.29 17.05
C MET A 159 18.01 1.28 16.33
N VAL A 160 17.89 1.17 15.00
CA VAL A 160 18.80 0.33 14.20
C VAL A 160 20.21 0.94 14.13
N SER A 161 20.33 2.24 14.43
CA SER A 161 21.59 3.00 14.39
C SER A 161 22.19 3.04 12.99
N PHE A 162 21.38 3.49 12.02
CA PHE A 162 21.89 3.84 10.69
C PHE A 162 22.75 5.11 10.74
N GLU A 163 23.52 5.32 9.69
CA GLU A 163 24.41 6.47 9.58
C GLU A 163 23.60 7.76 9.37
N TRP A 164 23.75 8.75 10.25
CA TRP A 164 22.97 9.98 10.18
C TRP A 164 23.52 10.92 9.09
N THR A 165 23.10 10.68 7.86
CA THR A 165 23.28 11.59 6.72
C THR A 165 21.91 12.00 6.19
N ALA A 166 21.71 13.29 5.92
CA ALA A 166 20.43 13.79 5.43
C ALA A 166 19.95 13.04 4.17
N ALA A 167 20.85 12.77 3.22
CA ALA A 167 20.52 12.01 2.01
C ALA A 167 20.02 10.59 2.31
N LYS A 168 20.72 9.83 3.17
CA LYS A 168 20.37 8.45 3.54
C LYS A 168 19.03 8.39 4.27
N PHE A 169 18.79 9.34 5.17
CA PHE A 169 17.52 9.44 5.89
C PHE A 169 16.35 9.75 4.96
N TRP A 170 16.48 10.75 4.08
CA TRP A 170 15.40 11.12 3.16
C TRP A 170 15.08 10.02 2.15
N TRP A 171 16.10 9.28 1.69
CA TRP A 171 15.87 8.09 0.87
C TRP A 171 15.15 6.98 1.63
N PHE A 172 15.54 6.71 2.87
CA PHE A 172 14.87 5.74 3.72
C PHE A 172 13.41 6.14 4.00
N PHE A 173 13.17 7.41 4.30
CA PHE A 173 11.83 7.97 4.48
C PHE A 173 11.00 7.82 3.20
N PHE A 174 11.55 8.20 2.04
CA PHE A 174 10.87 8.08 0.75
C PHE A 174 10.45 6.64 0.44
N VAL A 175 11.38 5.69 0.56
CA VAL A 175 11.11 4.27 0.28
C VAL A 175 10.09 3.71 1.27
N SER A 176 10.20 4.07 2.56
CA SER A 176 9.23 3.66 3.59
C SER A 176 7.84 4.24 3.34
N PHE A 177 7.76 5.51 2.93
CA PHE A 177 6.51 6.22 2.65
C PHE A 177 5.74 5.56 1.51
N PHE A 178 6.41 5.36 0.37
CA PHE A 178 5.79 4.66 -0.77
C PHE A 178 5.49 3.20 -0.43
N SER A 179 6.30 2.56 0.43
CA SER A 179 6.02 1.20 0.91
C SER A 179 4.72 1.10 1.70
N PHE A 180 4.48 2.03 2.62
CA PHE A 180 3.23 2.07 3.38
C PHE A 180 2.07 2.44 2.46
N LEU A 181 2.27 3.41 1.57
CA LEU A 181 1.24 3.89 0.66
C LEU A 181 0.75 2.79 -0.30
N TYR A 182 1.65 2.07 -0.97
CA TYR A 182 1.24 0.95 -1.83
C TYR A 182 0.62 -0.19 -1.02
N SER A 183 1.07 -0.44 0.22
CA SER A 183 0.51 -1.49 1.07
C SER A 183 -0.93 -1.18 1.49
N THR A 184 -1.20 0.08 1.81
CA THR A 184 -2.56 0.56 2.10
C THR A 184 -3.44 0.46 0.85
N TYR A 185 -2.98 0.93 -0.31
CA TYR A 185 -3.76 0.80 -1.55
C TYR A 185 -3.98 -0.66 -1.96
N TYR A 186 -3.01 -1.53 -1.69
CA TYR A 186 -3.16 -2.96 -1.92
C TYR A 186 -4.29 -3.54 -1.07
N GLY A 187 -4.35 -3.16 0.22
CA GLY A 187 -5.49 -3.51 1.09
C GLY A 187 -6.83 -3.04 0.54
N MET A 188 -6.93 -1.80 0.08
CA MET A 188 -8.17 -1.29 -0.55
C MET A 188 -8.54 -2.07 -1.82
N MET A 189 -7.56 -2.35 -2.68
CA MET A 189 -7.74 -3.11 -3.92
C MET A 189 -8.26 -4.52 -3.63
N THR A 190 -7.71 -5.22 -2.63
CA THR A 190 -8.18 -6.58 -2.28
C THR A 190 -9.64 -6.59 -1.81
N VAL A 191 -10.10 -5.55 -1.10
CA VAL A 191 -11.52 -5.40 -0.74
C VAL A 191 -12.38 -5.08 -1.97
N ALA A 192 -11.89 -4.24 -2.89
CA ALA A 192 -12.61 -3.94 -4.12
C ALA A 192 -12.77 -5.17 -5.04
N LEU A 193 -11.84 -6.13 -4.97
CA LEU A 193 -11.86 -7.37 -5.75
C LEU A 193 -12.70 -8.50 -5.15
N THR A 194 -13.03 -8.43 -3.86
CA THR A 194 -13.62 -9.57 -3.14
C THR A 194 -14.97 -9.24 -2.50
N PRO A 195 -15.86 -10.23 -2.29
CA PRO A 195 -17.18 -9.96 -1.71
C PRO A 195 -17.16 -9.50 -0.25
N ASN A 196 -16.19 -9.98 0.55
CA ASN A 196 -16.10 -9.69 1.98
C ASN A 196 -14.63 -9.51 2.41
N HIS A 197 -14.39 -8.72 3.46
CA HIS A 197 -13.06 -8.44 4.01
C HIS A 197 -12.30 -9.70 4.46
N GLN A 198 -12.99 -10.75 4.92
CA GLN A 198 -12.35 -12.04 5.24
C GLN A 198 -11.73 -12.69 3.99
N VAL A 199 -12.45 -12.66 2.86
CA VAL A 199 -11.94 -13.17 1.59
C VAL A 199 -10.82 -12.26 1.07
N ALA A 200 -10.93 -10.94 1.27
CA ALA A 200 -9.86 -10.00 0.97
C ALA A 200 -8.57 -10.32 1.73
N ALA A 201 -8.66 -10.65 3.03
CA ALA A 201 -7.53 -11.02 3.86
C ALA A 201 -6.85 -12.30 3.37
N ILE A 202 -7.64 -13.34 3.04
CA ILE A 202 -7.12 -14.60 2.49
C ILE A 202 -6.44 -14.36 1.14
N PHE A 203 -7.07 -13.57 0.27
CA PHE A 203 -6.50 -13.23 -1.04
C PHE A 203 -5.19 -12.46 -0.90
N ALA A 204 -5.14 -11.45 -0.01
CA ALA A 204 -3.93 -10.71 0.29
C ALA A 204 -2.80 -11.62 0.83
N ALA A 205 -3.12 -12.52 1.74
CA ALA A 205 -2.18 -13.48 2.33
C ALA A 205 -1.51 -14.38 1.28
N ALA A 206 -2.25 -14.84 0.27
CA ALA A 206 -1.71 -15.66 -0.80
C ALA A 206 -0.63 -14.91 -1.61
N PHE A 207 -0.86 -13.64 -1.94
CA PHE A 207 0.13 -12.81 -2.63
C PHE A 207 1.30 -12.41 -1.73
N TYR A 208 1.09 -12.21 -0.43
CA TYR A 208 2.20 -11.99 0.50
C TYR A 208 3.18 -13.16 0.53
N ALA A 209 2.70 -14.39 0.49
CA ALA A 209 3.57 -15.56 0.41
C ALA A 209 4.44 -15.54 -0.86
N LEU A 210 3.87 -15.14 -1.99
CA LEU A 210 4.62 -15.02 -3.24
C LEU A 210 5.60 -13.84 -3.22
N PHE A 211 5.19 -12.68 -2.69
CA PHE A 211 6.10 -11.55 -2.50
C PHE A 211 7.25 -11.88 -1.55
N ASN A 212 6.99 -12.71 -0.54
CA ASN A 212 8.00 -13.15 0.42
C ASN A 212 9.10 -13.97 -0.28
N LEU A 213 8.72 -14.97 -1.07
CA LEU A 213 9.66 -15.87 -1.74
C LEU A 213 10.56 -15.17 -2.77
N PHE A 214 9.99 -14.23 -3.53
CA PHE A 214 10.68 -13.57 -4.64
C PHE A 214 11.12 -12.12 -4.36
N SER A 215 11.12 -11.71 -3.09
CA SER A 215 11.58 -10.39 -2.64
C SER A 215 13.08 -10.13 -2.86
N GLY A 216 13.86 -11.15 -3.26
CA GLY A 216 15.31 -11.05 -3.44
C GLY A 216 16.13 -11.34 -2.18
N PHE A 217 15.49 -11.49 -1.02
CA PHE A 217 16.19 -11.84 0.22
C PHE A 217 16.46 -13.35 0.33
N PHE A 218 15.41 -14.18 0.29
CA PHE A 218 15.53 -15.63 0.40
C PHE A 218 16.24 -16.26 -0.80
N ILE A 219 15.92 -15.76 -2.00
CA ILE A 219 16.57 -16.15 -3.25
C ILE A 219 17.16 -14.88 -3.85
N PRO A 220 18.48 -14.67 -3.77
CA PRO A 220 19.14 -13.54 -4.39
C PRO A 220 18.83 -13.47 -5.89
N ARG A 221 18.61 -12.26 -6.42
CA ARG A 221 18.24 -12.03 -7.82
C ARG A 221 19.12 -12.80 -8.83
N PRO A 222 20.46 -12.88 -8.69
CA PRO A 222 21.31 -13.61 -9.65
C PRO A 222 21.09 -15.13 -9.66
N LYS A 223 20.57 -15.70 -8.57
CA LYS A 223 20.30 -17.13 -8.43
C LYS A 223 18.89 -17.52 -8.90
N ILE A 224 18.03 -16.56 -9.21
CA ILE A 224 16.69 -16.83 -9.74
C ILE A 224 16.83 -17.32 -11.19
N PRO A 225 16.24 -18.48 -11.56
CA PRO A 225 16.27 -18.96 -12.94
C PRO A 225 15.73 -17.90 -13.91
N LYS A 226 16.37 -17.72 -15.07
CA LYS A 226 16.06 -16.63 -16.01
C LYS A 226 14.57 -16.53 -16.38
N TRP A 227 13.85 -17.65 -16.42
CA TRP A 227 12.42 -17.68 -16.73
C TRP A 227 11.50 -17.28 -15.56
N TRP A 228 11.99 -17.19 -14.32
CA TRP A 228 11.26 -16.68 -13.14
C TRP A 228 11.63 -15.25 -12.74
N VAL A 229 12.70 -14.68 -13.31
CA VAL A 229 13.20 -13.33 -12.96
C VAL A 229 12.16 -12.24 -13.17
N TRP A 230 11.21 -12.40 -14.09
CA TRP A 230 10.13 -11.42 -14.29
C TRP A 230 9.30 -11.19 -13.01
N TYR A 231 9.13 -12.22 -12.18
CA TYR A 231 8.34 -12.12 -10.97
C TYR A 231 9.02 -11.22 -9.93
N TYR A 232 10.36 -11.28 -9.84
CA TYR A 232 11.15 -10.36 -9.01
C TYR A 232 10.86 -8.90 -9.37
N TRP A 233 10.77 -8.58 -10.66
CA TRP A 233 10.51 -7.21 -11.13
C TRP A 233 9.08 -6.72 -10.89
N ILE A 234 8.10 -7.62 -10.84
CA ILE A 234 6.69 -7.28 -10.56
C ILE A 234 6.43 -7.17 -9.04
N CYS A 235 7.34 -7.68 -8.20
CA CYS A 235 7.18 -7.65 -6.76
C CYS A 235 7.54 -6.27 -6.16
N PRO A 236 6.59 -5.51 -5.60
CA PRO A 236 6.88 -4.19 -5.03
C PRO A 236 7.81 -4.27 -3.80
N VAL A 237 7.72 -5.38 -3.03
CA VAL A 237 8.58 -5.62 -1.86
C VAL A 237 10.05 -5.76 -2.28
N ALA A 238 10.32 -6.38 -3.42
CA ALA A 238 11.70 -6.51 -3.94
C ALA A 238 12.34 -5.13 -4.16
N TRP A 239 11.58 -4.18 -4.71
CA TRP A 239 12.03 -2.81 -4.93
C TRP A 239 12.18 -2.02 -3.63
N THR A 240 11.30 -2.23 -2.64
CA THR A 240 11.46 -1.63 -1.32
C THR A 240 12.75 -2.09 -0.66
N VAL A 241 13.01 -3.41 -0.64
CA VAL A 241 14.21 -4.00 -0.04
C VAL A 241 15.47 -3.51 -0.77
N TYR A 242 15.46 -3.53 -2.09
CA TYR A 242 16.53 -2.98 -2.93
C TYR A 242 16.81 -1.52 -2.55
N GLY A 243 15.78 -0.67 -2.53
CA GLY A 243 15.92 0.76 -2.27
C GLY A 243 16.47 1.06 -0.89
N VAL A 244 15.95 0.35 0.12
CA VAL A 244 16.43 0.47 1.51
C VAL A 244 17.90 0.05 1.62
N ILE A 245 18.31 -1.07 1.01
CA ILE A 245 19.70 -1.55 1.10
C ILE A 245 20.67 -0.64 0.36
N VAL A 246 20.37 -0.27 -0.89
CA VAL A 246 21.22 0.62 -1.68
C VAL A 246 21.34 2.00 -1.03
N SER A 247 20.25 2.50 -0.40
CA SER A 247 20.28 3.79 0.31
C SER A 247 21.24 3.83 1.50
N GLN A 248 21.42 2.71 2.21
CA GLN A 248 22.19 2.68 3.46
C GLN A 248 23.62 2.18 3.26
N TYR A 249 23.82 1.26 2.32
CA TYR A 249 25.06 0.52 2.15
C TYR A 249 25.72 0.71 0.78
N GLY A 250 25.09 1.44 -0.14
CA GLY A 250 25.58 1.54 -1.51
C GLY A 250 26.88 2.34 -1.65
N ASP A 251 27.15 3.24 -0.70
CA ASP A 251 28.34 4.09 -0.61
C ASP A 251 29.38 3.57 0.40
N VAL A 252 29.12 2.41 1.03
CA VAL A 252 30.00 1.85 2.07
C VAL A 252 31.07 0.98 1.41
N GLU A 253 32.32 1.46 1.42
CA GLU A 253 33.49 0.75 0.89
C GLU A 253 34.24 -0.06 1.96
N GLN A 254 33.74 -0.09 3.20
CA GLN A 254 34.36 -0.83 4.29
C GLN A 254 34.51 -2.32 3.93
N GLY A 255 35.72 -2.86 4.09
CA GLY A 255 36.01 -4.25 3.77
C GLY A 255 35.45 -5.22 4.79
N ILE A 256 34.60 -6.15 4.35
CA ILE A 256 34.02 -7.25 5.14
C ILE A 256 34.78 -8.56 4.92
N ILE A 257 34.77 -9.40 5.96
CA ILE A 257 35.26 -10.77 5.85
C ILE A 257 34.11 -11.64 5.32
N VAL A 258 34.34 -12.29 4.19
CA VAL A 258 33.40 -13.22 3.56
C VAL A 258 33.95 -14.63 3.72
N PRO A 259 33.19 -15.60 4.27
CA PRO A 259 33.63 -16.98 4.36
C PRO A 259 34.05 -17.53 3.00
N GLY A 260 35.29 -18.01 2.89
CA GLY A 260 35.86 -18.53 1.64
C GLY A 260 36.74 -17.55 0.85
N PHE A 261 36.86 -16.28 1.27
CA PHE A 261 37.79 -15.31 0.70
C PHE A 261 38.85 -14.90 1.73
N THR A 262 40.12 -14.87 1.32
CA THR A 262 41.26 -14.47 2.17
C THR A 262 41.38 -12.95 2.31
N ASN A 263 40.85 -12.19 1.34
CA ASN A 263 40.86 -10.73 1.33
C ASN A 263 39.51 -10.16 1.76
N ARG A 264 39.55 -9.00 2.43
CA ARG A 264 38.34 -8.23 2.75
C ARG A 264 37.73 -7.66 1.47
N ILE A 265 36.46 -7.93 1.24
CA ILE A 265 35.71 -7.45 0.08
C ILE A 265 34.90 -6.22 0.52
N PRO A 266 34.86 -5.12 -0.23
CA PRO A 266 34.07 -3.96 0.16
C PRO A 266 32.55 -4.26 0.12
N VAL A 267 31.79 -3.69 1.06
CA VAL A 267 30.33 -3.95 1.20
C VAL A 267 29.57 -3.67 -0.09
N ASN A 268 29.89 -2.58 -0.79
CA ASN A 268 29.27 -2.22 -2.06
C ASN A 268 29.43 -3.31 -3.15
N GLN A 269 30.61 -3.95 -3.23
CA GLN A 269 30.90 -5.03 -4.15
C GLN A 269 30.19 -6.32 -3.75
N TYR A 270 30.16 -6.65 -2.44
CA TYR A 270 29.42 -7.81 -1.96
C TYR A 270 27.92 -7.70 -2.28
N ILE A 271 27.33 -6.53 -2.06
CA ILE A 271 25.91 -6.28 -2.36
C ILE A 271 25.63 -6.45 -3.87
N LYS A 272 26.53 -5.95 -4.72
CA LYS A 272 26.40 -6.09 -6.17
C LYS A 272 26.53 -7.54 -6.63
N ASP A 273 27.56 -8.24 -6.18
CA ASP A 273 27.88 -9.59 -6.67
C ASP A 273 26.96 -10.66 -6.05
N HIS A 274 26.60 -10.52 -4.78
CA HIS A 274 25.76 -11.50 -4.08
C HIS A 274 24.26 -11.29 -4.33
N PHE A 275 23.78 -10.04 -4.21
CA PHE A 275 22.35 -9.72 -4.33
C PHE A 275 21.96 -9.18 -5.71
N GLY A 276 22.91 -8.79 -6.56
CA GLY A 276 22.63 -8.25 -7.88
C GLY A 276 22.05 -6.83 -7.85
N TYR A 277 22.38 -6.05 -6.81
CA TYR A 277 21.94 -4.66 -6.68
C TYR A 277 22.95 -3.70 -7.31
N ASP A 278 22.51 -2.98 -8.33
CA ASP A 278 23.23 -1.87 -8.94
C ASP A 278 23.08 -0.58 -8.10
N LEU A 279 24.22 -0.02 -7.73
CA LEU A 279 24.34 1.13 -6.81
C LEU A 279 23.78 2.43 -7.42
N ASN A 280 23.87 2.59 -8.74
CA ASN A 280 23.38 3.77 -9.46
C ASN A 280 21.88 3.68 -9.81
N PHE A 281 21.18 2.63 -9.37
CA PHE A 281 19.81 2.33 -9.81
C PHE A 281 18.73 2.94 -8.91
N MET A 282 19.09 3.89 -8.05
CA MET A 282 18.18 4.46 -7.05
C MET A 282 17.05 5.30 -7.66
N GLY A 283 17.32 6.04 -8.74
CA GLY A 283 16.30 6.78 -9.49
C GLY A 283 15.22 5.87 -10.09
N PRO A 284 15.58 4.81 -10.83
CA PRO A 284 14.64 3.78 -11.29
C PRO A 284 13.83 3.14 -10.16
N VAL A 285 14.45 2.79 -9.02
CA VAL A 285 13.74 2.24 -7.85
C VAL A 285 12.66 3.20 -7.38
N ALA A 286 12.97 4.49 -7.29
CA ALA A 286 12.01 5.52 -6.90
C ALA A 286 10.82 5.61 -7.88
N GLY A 287 11.12 5.64 -9.18
CA GLY A 287 10.10 5.67 -10.23
C GLY A 287 9.19 4.44 -10.22
N VAL A 288 9.77 3.26 -9.99
CA VAL A 288 9.01 2.01 -9.93
C VAL A 288 8.13 1.94 -8.68
N LEU A 289 8.61 2.37 -7.51
CA LEU A 289 7.79 2.43 -6.29
C LEU A 289 6.59 3.35 -6.47
N VAL A 290 6.79 4.55 -7.01
CA VAL A 290 5.71 5.50 -7.35
C VAL A 290 4.76 4.86 -8.37
N GLY A 291 5.31 4.20 -9.39
CA GLY A 291 4.54 3.51 -10.43
C GLY A 291 3.63 2.43 -9.86
N PHE A 292 4.13 1.58 -8.96
CA PHE A 292 3.32 0.57 -8.28
C PHE A 292 2.21 1.19 -7.43
N THR A 293 2.52 2.26 -6.69
CA THR A 293 1.52 2.97 -5.89
C THR A 293 0.39 3.50 -6.77
N VAL A 294 0.70 4.18 -7.87
CA VAL A 294 -0.29 4.71 -8.81
C VAL A 294 -1.07 3.60 -9.50
N PHE A 295 -0.39 2.53 -9.91
CA PHE A 295 -1.00 1.37 -10.56
C PHE A 295 -2.02 0.68 -9.63
N ILE A 296 -1.66 0.43 -8.37
CA ILE A 296 -2.56 -0.22 -7.41
C ILE A 296 -3.75 0.71 -7.07
N ALA A 297 -3.52 2.02 -6.94
CA ALA A 297 -4.59 2.99 -6.76
C ALA A 297 -5.56 3.02 -7.96
N PHE A 298 -5.03 2.96 -9.18
CA PHE A 298 -5.85 2.85 -10.40
C PHE A 298 -6.63 1.54 -10.43
N MET A 299 -6.01 0.41 -10.11
CA MET A 299 -6.67 -0.89 -10.02
C MET A 299 -7.80 -0.88 -9.01
N PHE A 300 -7.61 -0.27 -7.84
CA PHE A 300 -8.67 -0.06 -6.86
C PHE A 300 -9.86 0.73 -7.47
N ALA A 301 -9.59 1.87 -8.10
CA ALA A 301 -10.62 2.71 -8.72
C ALA A 301 -11.36 1.99 -9.88
N TYR A 302 -10.65 1.16 -10.64
CA TYR A 302 -11.25 0.33 -11.69
C TYR A 302 -12.14 -0.78 -11.11
N CYS A 303 -11.68 -1.49 -10.09
CA CYS A 303 -12.41 -2.59 -9.47
C CYS A 303 -13.70 -2.10 -8.81
N ILE A 304 -13.66 -0.99 -8.06
CA ILE A 304 -14.86 -0.46 -7.38
C ILE A 304 -15.91 0.08 -8.36
N LYS A 305 -15.48 0.48 -9.56
CA LYS A 305 -16.38 0.90 -10.64
C LYS A 305 -17.09 -0.28 -11.28
N THR A 306 -16.36 -1.35 -11.57
CA THR A 306 -16.76 -2.48 -12.42
C THR A 306 -17.42 -3.61 -11.64
N LEU A 307 -16.90 -3.94 -10.45
CA LEU A 307 -17.40 -5.02 -9.63
C LEU A 307 -18.51 -4.53 -8.70
N ASN A 308 -19.59 -5.32 -8.61
CA ASN A 308 -20.68 -5.08 -7.68
C ASN A 308 -20.95 -6.35 -6.89
N PHE A 309 -20.81 -6.27 -5.57
CA PHE A 309 -21.00 -7.38 -4.63
C PHE A 309 -22.24 -7.21 -3.75
N GLN A 310 -23.13 -6.28 -4.07
CA GLN A 310 -24.39 -6.09 -3.36
C GLN A 310 -25.32 -7.29 -3.63
N MET A 311 -25.48 -8.18 -2.65
CA MET A 311 -26.55 -9.20 -2.72
C MET A 311 -27.90 -8.49 -2.57
N ARG A 312 -28.82 -8.76 -3.50
CA ARG A 312 -30.20 -8.26 -3.49
C ARG A 312 -31.06 -9.01 -2.48
#